data_AF-A0AAV0I593-F1
#
_entry.id   AF-A0AAV0I593-F1
#
_cell.length_a   1.000
_cell.length_b   1.000
_cell.length_c   1.000
_cell.angle_alpha   90.00
_cell.angle_beta   90.00
_cell.angle_gamma   90.00
#
_symmetry.space_group_name_H-M   'P 1'
#
loop_
_entity.id
_entity.type
_entity.pdbx_description
1 polymer ?
#
loop_
_entity_poly.entity_id
_entity_poly.type
_entity_poly.pdbx_seq_one_letter_code
_entity_poly.pdbx_strand_id
1 'polypeptide(L)'
;MESSEEEDDFPSIETITPQSKIDSLYQSHTEKGIRKLCCELLDLKDAVENLCGNMQTKYLAFMRMSDEVVEMEHELVELQKHISGQGILVQDLMTGVCREIEDWNAIDGNNVASQQDDELEDVLWSEADNPQVLFLDNVDILLAEHKVDEALEALMAEEKSSPELKGLTDTSSSEESTYRSAFLKRKSTLVEQLTEIVQHPSAKTVEMKKALASLIKLGKGPFAHQILLELYRSRLRKNIEVFLPSCSLCPKTFPGTLCKLVFSSISTATKESILIFGDDPVYTSRVVQWAEWEIESFVRLVKDNAPSPDTVSALDAASNYIQASLAFCSMLEPQGLKLSKLLLVLLRPYIEEVLELNFRRARRLILDVTQPDESSELSTHLVSPLSAFVASSDIVLVDSGIRFMDIIEDILVQLTPPAVMHFGGSVLMRIAQLFDKYMGVLIKSLPGPSDDDNLTELKEVIPFRAETDAEQLALLGMAFTILDELLPHAVKMVWSLKKEGKESNDDIAASAATSSISGELKDWKRQLQHSFDKLKDHFCRQYVLSFIYSREGKTRLNAQIYFDGDGEDLIRSSEPLPSLPFQVLPWSILF
;
A
#
# COMPACT_ATOMS: atom_id res chain seq x y z
N MET A 1 45.26 -54.14 -13.34
CA MET A 1 45.66 -53.91 -11.94
C MET A 1 44.44 -53.33 -11.27
N GLU A 2 43.80 -54.15 -10.44
CA GLU A 2 42.68 -53.78 -9.60
C GLU A 2 43.11 -52.58 -8.72
N SER A 3 42.36 -51.49 -8.80
CA SER A 3 42.30 -50.49 -7.75
C SER A 3 40.85 -50.51 -7.30
N SER A 4 40.64 -51.11 -6.13
CA SER A 4 39.39 -51.28 -5.44
C SER A 4 38.60 -49.97 -5.36
N GLU A 5 37.45 -49.94 -6.02
CA GLU A 5 36.32 -49.09 -5.67
C GLU A 5 35.80 -49.58 -4.31
N GLU A 6 36.43 -49.11 -3.22
CA GLU A 6 35.74 -48.98 -1.95
C GLU A 6 35.11 -47.58 -1.97
N GLU A 7 33.94 -47.48 -2.61
CA GLU A 7 32.97 -46.46 -2.23
C GLU A 7 32.59 -46.75 -0.78
N ASP A 8 33.34 -46.15 0.16
CA ASP A 8 32.86 -45.93 1.51
C ASP A 8 31.64 -45.01 1.37
N ASP A 9 30.48 -45.67 1.25
CA ASP A 9 29.15 -45.10 1.20
C ASP A 9 28.88 -44.47 2.59
N PHE A 10 29.56 -43.36 2.87
CA PHE A 10 29.24 -42.51 4.01
C PHE A 10 27.85 -41.95 3.72
N PRO A 11 26.83 -42.27 4.53
CA PRO A 11 25.52 -41.66 4.33
C PRO A 11 25.72 -40.15 4.44
N SER A 12 25.40 -39.43 3.36
CA SER A 12 25.27 -37.98 3.39
C SER A 12 24.13 -37.67 4.35
N ILE A 13 24.47 -37.43 5.62
CA ILE A 13 23.54 -36.90 6.61
C ILE A 13 23.34 -35.42 6.27
N GLU A 14 22.66 -35.16 5.15
CA GLU A 14 22.20 -33.83 4.74
C GLU A 14 21.04 -33.34 5.61
N THR A 15 20.53 -34.18 6.50
CA THR A 15 19.38 -33.83 7.34
C THR A 15 19.64 -34.18 8.80
N ILE A 16 19.79 -33.13 9.61
CA ILE A 16 19.71 -33.25 11.05
C ILE A 16 18.24 -33.51 11.40
N THR A 17 17.96 -34.63 12.06
CA THR A 17 16.59 -34.95 12.50
C THR A 17 16.07 -33.82 13.40
N PRO A 18 14.91 -33.22 13.10
CA PRO A 18 14.39 -32.07 13.84
C PRO A 18 14.14 -32.45 15.30
N GLN A 19 14.46 -31.53 16.20
CA GLN A 19 14.44 -31.74 17.65
C GLN A 19 13.06 -32.13 18.20
N SER A 20 12.00 -31.85 17.43
CA SER A 20 10.62 -32.26 17.71
C SER A 20 10.35 -33.76 17.52
N LYS A 21 11.26 -34.51 16.89
CA LYS A 21 11.14 -35.96 16.63
C LYS A 21 12.03 -36.82 17.53
N ILE A 22 12.76 -36.21 18.46
CA ILE A 22 13.71 -36.89 19.34
C ILE A 22 13.21 -36.76 20.78
N ASP A 23 13.09 -37.88 21.49
CA ASP A 23 12.73 -37.87 22.91
C ASP A 23 13.82 -37.18 23.72
N SER A 24 13.50 -35.96 24.18
CA SER A 24 14.45 -35.05 24.84
C SER A 24 14.97 -35.54 26.19
N LEU A 25 14.38 -36.62 26.72
CA LEU A 25 14.66 -37.24 28.02
C LEU A 25 15.94 -38.10 28.04
N TYR A 26 16.39 -38.61 26.89
CA TYR A 26 17.57 -39.51 26.82
C TYR A 26 18.80 -38.87 26.17
N GLN A 27 18.74 -37.58 25.84
CA GLN A 27 19.77 -36.91 25.04
C GLN A 27 20.73 -36.10 25.90
N SER A 28 22.04 -36.38 25.80
CA SER A 28 23.06 -35.69 26.61
C SER A 28 23.21 -34.22 26.21
N HIS A 29 23.62 -33.35 27.15
CA HIS A 29 23.82 -31.93 26.88
C HIS A 29 24.93 -31.66 25.85
N THR A 30 25.96 -32.50 25.82
CA THR A 30 27.01 -32.45 24.79
C THR A 30 26.46 -32.74 23.41
N GLU A 31 25.53 -33.71 23.28
CA GLU A 31 24.87 -34.02 22.01
C GLU A 31 23.95 -32.90 21.53
N LYS A 32 23.24 -32.23 22.45
CA LYS A 32 22.44 -31.03 22.13
C LYS A 32 23.31 -29.87 21.66
N GLY A 33 24.47 -29.66 22.30
CA GLY A 33 25.45 -28.63 21.91
C GLY A 33 26.07 -28.89 20.53
N ILE A 34 26.50 -30.13 20.27
CA ILE A 34 27.02 -30.54 18.95
C ILE A 34 25.94 -30.37 17.88
N ARG A 35 24.69 -30.77 18.16
CA ARG A 35 23.57 -30.60 17.21
C ARG A 35 23.28 -29.14 16.91
N LYS A 36 23.30 -28.26 17.91
CA LYS A 36 23.13 -26.81 17.72
C LYS A 36 24.20 -26.24 16.80
N LEU A 37 25.47 -26.60 17.04
CA LEU A 37 26.59 -26.16 16.20
C LEU A 37 26.44 -26.68 14.76
N CYS A 38 26.00 -27.93 14.59
CA CYS A 38 25.73 -28.49 13.26
C CYS A 38 24.56 -27.80 12.54
N CYS A 39 23.51 -27.39 13.27
CA CYS A 39 22.43 -26.58 12.69
C CYS A 39 22.94 -25.20 12.26
N GLU A 40 23.72 -24.51 13.10
CA GLU A 40 24.31 -23.20 12.76
C GLU A 40 25.26 -23.29 11.55
N LEU A 41 26.00 -24.39 11.41
CA LEU A 41 26.85 -24.67 10.24
C LEU A 41 26.02 -24.94 8.97
N LEU A 42 24.86 -25.58 9.08
CA LEU A 42 23.94 -25.76 7.95
C LEU A 42 23.28 -24.44 7.56
N ASP A 43 22.83 -23.64 8.51
CA ASP A 43 22.27 -22.31 8.25
C ASP A 43 23.31 -21.41 7.55
N LEU A 44 24.59 -21.49 7.96
CA LEU A 44 25.68 -20.78 7.32
C LEU A 44 25.96 -21.31 5.91
N LYS A 45 25.94 -22.63 5.70
CA LYS A 45 26.08 -23.24 4.37
C LYS A 45 24.96 -22.73 3.45
N ASP A 46 23.71 -22.75 3.91
CA ASP A 46 22.55 -22.26 3.14
C ASP A 46 22.67 -20.77 2.83
N ALA A 47 23.16 -19.96 3.77
CA ALA A 47 23.41 -18.53 3.53
C ALA A 47 24.50 -18.31 2.46
N VAL A 48 25.57 -19.10 2.47
CA VAL A 48 26.65 -19.04 1.47
C VAL A 48 26.17 -19.54 0.11
N GLU A 49 25.40 -20.62 0.06
CA GLU A 49 24.81 -21.14 -1.18
C GLU A 49 23.81 -20.14 -1.79
N ASN A 50 23.01 -19.48 -0.94
CA ASN A 50 22.10 -18.42 -1.38
C ASN A 50 22.88 -17.19 -1.88
N LEU A 51 23.98 -16.80 -1.21
CA LEU A 51 24.85 -15.73 -1.68
C LEU A 51 25.49 -16.07 -3.03
N CYS A 52 26.02 -17.29 -3.20
CA CYS A 52 26.57 -17.78 -4.46
C CYS A 52 25.51 -17.84 -5.56
N GLY A 53 24.32 -18.35 -5.27
CA GLY A 53 23.19 -18.38 -6.21
C GLY A 53 22.75 -16.98 -6.61
N ASN A 54 22.68 -16.04 -5.66
CA ASN A 54 22.36 -14.64 -5.91
C ASN A 54 23.45 -13.97 -6.77
N MET A 55 24.73 -14.22 -6.48
CA MET A 55 25.85 -13.71 -7.29
C MET A 55 25.82 -14.27 -8.72
N GLN A 56 25.58 -15.57 -8.89
CA GLN A 56 25.49 -16.21 -10.20
C GLN A 56 24.28 -15.68 -11.00
N THR A 57 23.14 -15.48 -10.33
CA THR A 57 21.94 -14.93 -10.96
C THR A 57 22.16 -13.47 -11.39
N LYS A 58 22.79 -12.65 -10.54
CA LYS A 58 23.16 -11.27 -10.87
C LYS A 58 24.19 -11.20 -12.00
N TYR A 59 25.17 -12.11 -12.02
CA TYR A 59 26.15 -12.20 -13.10
C TYR A 59 25.50 -12.61 -14.43
N LEU A 60 24.58 -13.58 -14.42
CA LEU A 60 23.81 -13.97 -15.60
C LEU A 60 22.88 -12.85 -16.08
N ALA A 61 22.25 -12.12 -15.17
CA ALA A 61 21.44 -10.94 -15.51
C ALA A 61 22.30 -9.86 -16.16
N PHE A 62 23.50 -9.60 -15.63
CA PHE A 62 24.46 -8.66 -16.23
C PHE A 62 24.87 -9.09 -17.64
N MET A 63 25.19 -10.38 -17.86
CA MET A 63 25.55 -10.90 -19.19
C MET A 63 24.40 -10.75 -20.20
N ARG A 64 23.17 -11.06 -19.80
CA ARG A 64 21.99 -10.86 -20.67
C ARG A 64 21.81 -9.40 -21.03
N MET A 65 21.95 -8.52 -20.04
CA MET A 65 21.81 -7.08 -20.25
C MET A 65 22.94 -6.53 -21.14
N SER A 66 24.17 -7.06 -21.03
CA SER A 66 25.25 -6.68 -21.95
C SER A 66 25.01 -7.17 -23.37
N ASP A 67 24.47 -8.37 -23.56
CA ASP A 67 24.12 -8.89 -24.89
C ASP A 67 23.01 -8.04 -25.53
N GLU A 68 21.98 -7.68 -24.75
CA GLU A 68 20.88 -6.81 -25.21
C GLU A 68 21.39 -5.40 -25.59
N VAL A 69 22.37 -4.86 -24.86
CA VAL A 69 23.03 -3.60 -25.22
C VAL A 69 23.79 -3.71 -26.53
N VAL A 70 24.47 -4.84 -26.78
CA VAL A 70 25.16 -5.09 -28.05
C VAL A 70 24.15 -5.21 -29.19
N GLU A 71 23.04 -5.91 -29.00
CA GLU A 71 21.96 -6.01 -29.99
C GLU A 71 21.37 -4.63 -30.32
N MET A 72 21.10 -3.81 -29.31
CA MET A 72 20.65 -2.43 -29.48
C MET A 72 21.67 -1.56 -30.24
N GLU A 73 22.97 -1.78 -30.04
CA GLU A 73 24.01 -1.11 -30.83
C GLU A 73 23.91 -1.49 -32.32
N HIS A 74 23.64 -2.76 -32.63
CA HIS A 74 23.46 -3.22 -34.01
C HIS A 74 22.21 -2.60 -34.65
N GLU A 75 21.08 -2.56 -33.93
CA GLU A 75 19.87 -1.87 -34.39
C GLU A 75 20.09 -0.38 -34.65
N LEU A 76 20.90 0.29 -33.82
CA LEU A 76 21.24 1.70 -33.99
C LEU A 76 22.08 1.93 -35.25
N VAL A 77 23.02 1.04 -35.54
CA VAL A 77 23.79 1.06 -36.79
C VAL A 77 22.87 0.84 -38.00
N GLU A 78 21.90 -0.09 -37.93
CA GLU A 78 20.91 -0.28 -38.98
C GLU A 78 20.04 0.96 -39.18
N LEU A 79 19.58 1.59 -38.09
CA LEU A 79 18.81 2.83 -38.15
C LEU A 79 19.62 3.95 -38.80
N GLN A 80 20.90 4.09 -38.45
CA GLN A 80 21.80 5.07 -39.07
C GLN A 80 21.92 4.82 -40.58
N LYS A 81 22.00 3.56 -41.01
CA LYS A 81 22.03 3.19 -42.43
C LYS A 81 20.71 3.55 -43.12
N HIS A 82 19.57 3.29 -42.49
CA HIS A 82 18.25 3.68 -43.02
C HIS A 82 18.11 5.20 -43.16
N ILE A 83 18.51 5.97 -42.14
CA ILE A 83 18.50 7.44 -42.18
C ILE A 83 19.41 7.96 -43.29
N SER A 84 20.60 7.36 -43.44
CA SER A 84 21.53 7.74 -44.51
C SER A 84 20.95 7.44 -45.89
N GLY A 85 20.30 6.28 -46.06
CA GLY A 85 19.60 5.91 -47.30
C GLY A 85 18.43 6.83 -47.63
N GLN A 86 17.63 7.20 -46.63
CA GLN A 86 16.59 8.23 -46.79
C GLN A 86 17.18 9.60 -47.14
N GLY A 87 18.33 9.96 -46.56
CA GLY A 87 19.05 11.18 -46.91
C GLY A 87 19.45 11.24 -48.39
N ILE A 88 19.95 10.12 -48.93
CA ILE A 88 20.27 10.00 -50.37
C ILE A 88 19.01 10.14 -51.22
N LEU A 89 17.91 9.47 -50.86
CA LEU A 89 16.63 9.59 -51.58
C LEU A 89 16.10 11.03 -51.60
N VAL A 90 16.20 11.74 -50.46
CA VAL A 90 15.79 13.16 -50.38
C VAL A 90 16.70 14.03 -51.25
N GLN A 91 18.01 13.76 -51.27
CA GLN A 91 18.95 14.48 -52.12
C GLN A 91 18.71 14.21 -53.62
N ASP A 92 18.41 12.97 -53.99
CA ASP A 92 18.05 12.56 -55.36
C ASP A 92 16.73 13.19 -55.78
N LEU A 93 15.73 13.22 -54.90
CA LEU A 93 14.47 13.92 -55.15
C LEU A 93 14.71 15.43 -55.32
N MET A 94 15.50 16.05 -54.44
CA MET A 94 15.80 17.48 -54.52
C MET A 94 16.54 17.82 -55.82
N THR A 95 17.51 17.00 -56.24
CA THR A 95 18.21 17.19 -57.50
C THR A 95 17.34 16.88 -58.73
N GLY A 96 16.45 15.89 -58.66
CA GLY A 96 15.47 15.58 -59.71
C GLY A 96 14.43 16.69 -59.89
N VAL A 97 13.86 17.18 -58.79
CA VAL A 97 12.90 18.30 -58.79
C VAL A 97 13.57 19.58 -59.25
N CYS A 98 14.82 19.87 -58.85
CA CYS A 98 15.56 21.02 -59.37
C CYS A 98 15.78 20.92 -60.88
N ARG A 99 16.10 19.74 -61.43
CA ARG A 99 16.24 19.52 -62.88
C ARG A 99 14.91 19.68 -63.62
N GLU A 100 13.83 19.10 -63.10
CA GLU A 100 12.50 19.29 -63.69
C GLU A 100 12.09 20.76 -63.66
N ILE A 101 12.32 21.47 -62.55
CA ILE A 101 12.01 22.91 -62.47
C ILE A 101 12.87 23.71 -63.47
N GLU A 102 14.15 23.37 -63.65
CA GLU A 102 15.02 23.98 -64.67
C GLU A 102 14.54 23.69 -66.10
N ASP A 103 14.09 22.46 -66.37
CA ASP A 103 13.54 22.04 -67.67
C ASP A 103 12.19 22.74 -67.95
N TRP A 104 11.31 22.84 -66.95
CA TRP A 104 10.04 23.58 -67.04
C TRP A 104 10.28 25.07 -67.28
N ASN A 105 11.26 25.67 -66.60
CA ASN A 105 11.65 27.06 -66.85
C ASN A 105 12.28 27.26 -68.24
N ALA A 106 12.90 26.23 -68.83
CA ALA A 106 13.41 26.26 -70.19
C ALA A 106 12.31 26.08 -71.26
N ILE A 107 11.25 25.34 -70.94
CA ILE A 107 10.08 25.12 -71.81
C ILE A 107 9.16 26.36 -71.81
N ASP A 108 8.96 27.02 -70.66
CA ASP A 108 8.12 28.22 -70.54
C ASP A 108 8.77 29.45 -71.23
N GLY A 109 10.06 29.37 -71.56
CA GLY A 109 10.75 30.36 -72.40
C GLY A 109 10.44 30.27 -73.90
N ASN A 110 9.73 29.24 -74.38
CA ASN A 110 9.45 29.03 -75.81
C ASN A 110 8.02 28.54 -76.08
N ASN A 111 7.14 29.51 -76.35
CA ASN A 111 5.95 29.46 -77.22
C ASN A 111 4.69 28.64 -76.81
N VAL A 112 3.62 29.39 -76.52
CA VAL A 112 2.35 29.51 -77.29
C VAL A 112 1.59 28.24 -77.71
N ALA A 113 0.39 28.11 -77.11
CA ALA A 113 -0.93 27.66 -77.63
C ALA A 113 -1.12 26.25 -78.23
N SER A 114 -2.22 25.60 -77.79
CA SER A 114 -3.30 24.91 -78.55
C SER A 114 -3.75 23.64 -77.78
N GLN A 115 -4.96 23.62 -77.21
CA GLN A 115 -6.22 23.09 -77.75
C GLN A 115 -6.51 21.61 -77.37
N GLN A 116 -7.68 21.46 -76.72
CA GLN A 116 -8.69 20.40 -76.84
C GLN A 116 -8.33 18.96 -76.48
N ASP A 117 -9.02 18.44 -75.46
CA ASP A 117 -9.46 17.05 -75.41
C ASP A 117 -10.80 16.99 -74.63
N ASP A 118 -11.90 17.24 -75.34
CA ASP A 118 -13.28 16.93 -74.96
C ASP A 118 -13.69 15.76 -75.86
N GLU A 119 -13.70 14.50 -75.38
CA GLU A 119 -14.50 13.38 -75.93
C GLU A 119 -14.25 12.05 -75.18
N LEU A 120 -14.58 11.96 -73.89
CA LEU A 120 -14.65 10.65 -73.19
C LEU A 120 -15.72 10.59 -72.07
N GLU A 121 -16.86 11.26 -72.23
CA GLU A 121 -18.01 11.13 -71.31
C GLU A 121 -19.31 10.80 -72.09
N ASP A 122 -19.52 9.56 -72.53
CA ASP A 122 -20.88 9.19 -73.04
C ASP A 122 -21.25 7.70 -73.03
N VAL A 123 -20.70 6.83 -72.15
CA VAL A 123 -21.01 5.38 -72.22
C VAL A 123 -21.29 4.68 -70.86
N LEU A 124 -21.47 5.39 -69.73
CA LEU A 124 -21.72 4.72 -68.42
C LEU A 124 -23.06 5.04 -67.75
N TRP A 125 -23.97 5.74 -68.42
CA TRP A 125 -25.24 6.19 -67.82
C TRP A 125 -26.40 5.28 -68.25
N SER A 126 -26.62 4.13 -67.59
CA SER A 126 -27.84 3.34 -67.84
C SER A 126 -28.35 2.50 -66.64
N GLU A 127 -27.49 2.16 -65.67
CA GLU A 127 -27.94 1.56 -64.40
C GLU A 127 -27.88 2.54 -63.20
N ALA A 128 -27.42 3.77 -63.44
CA ALA A 128 -27.09 4.77 -62.41
C ALA A 128 -28.28 5.64 -61.93
N ASP A 129 -29.48 5.49 -62.48
CA ASP A 129 -30.59 6.43 -62.21
C ASP A 129 -31.45 6.09 -60.98
N ASN A 130 -31.08 5.09 -60.17
CA ASN A 130 -31.75 4.90 -58.88
C ASN A 130 -31.19 5.90 -57.86
N PRO A 131 -31.93 6.95 -57.45
CA PRO A 131 -31.43 7.96 -56.52
C PRO A 131 -30.98 7.36 -55.18
N GLN A 132 -31.52 6.19 -54.80
CA GLN A 132 -31.11 5.44 -53.62
C GLN A 132 -29.70 4.85 -53.74
N VAL A 133 -29.29 4.37 -54.92
CA VAL A 133 -27.97 3.78 -55.16
C VAL A 133 -26.91 4.89 -55.21
N LEU A 134 -27.19 5.98 -55.94
CA LEU A 134 -26.30 7.16 -55.99
C LEU A 134 -26.06 7.79 -54.61
N PHE A 135 -27.08 7.85 -53.76
CA PHE A 135 -26.92 8.33 -52.39
C PHE A 135 -25.96 7.43 -51.59
N LEU A 136 -26.14 6.11 -51.67
CA LEU A 136 -25.31 5.15 -50.96
C LEU A 136 -23.85 5.19 -51.45
N ASP A 137 -23.63 5.32 -52.76
CA ASP A 137 -22.30 5.46 -53.34
C ASP A 137 -21.63 6.77 -52.89
N ASN A 138 -22.37 7.87 -52.83
CA ASN A 138 -21.86 9.13 -52.29
C ASN A 138 -21.46 9.02 -50.80
N VAL A 139 -22.26 8.31 -49.99
CA VAL A 139 -21.89 8.03 -48.59
C VAL A 139 -20.63 7.18 -48.53
N ASP A 140 -20.48 6.17 -49.40
CA ASP A 140 -19.27 5.34 -49.43
C ASP A 140 -18.02 6.16 -49.82
N ILE A 141 -18.15 7.10 -50.75
CA ILE A 141 -17.07 8.06 -51.10
C ILE A 141 -16.71 8.91 -49.88
N LEU A 142 -17.70 9.50 -49.19
CA LEU A 142 -17.46 10.33 -48.01
C LEU A 142 -16.82 9.55 -46.85
N LEU A 143 -17.22 8.29 -46.65
CA LEU A 143 -16.62 7.39 -45.66
C LEU A 143 -15.18 7.02 -46.05
N ALA A 144 -14.90 6.78 -47.33
CA ALA A 144 -13.55 6.50 -47.82
C ALA A 144 -12.61 7.72 -47.70
N GLU A 145 -13.13 8.93 -47.87
CA GLU A 145 -12.40 10.18 -47.70
C GLU A 145 -12.26 10.63 -46.23
N HIS A 146 -12.77 9.84 -45.27
CA HIS A 146 -12.82 10.18 -43.84
C HIS A 146 -13.52 11.52 -43.55
N LYS A 147 -14.47 11.93 -44.40
CA LYS A 147 -15.31 13.13 -44.20
C LYS A 147 -16.50 12.81 -43.30
N VAL A 148 -16.19 12.44 -42.06
CA VAL A 148 -17.13 11.84 -41.08
C VAL A 148 -18.31 12.76 -40.74
N ASP A 149 -18.09 14.09 -40.75
CA ASP A 149 -19.15 15.07 -40.48
C ASP A 149 -20.12 15.22 -41.65
N GLU A 150 -19.61 15.24 -42.88
CA GLU A 150 -20.42 15.35 -44.10
C GLU A 150 -21.24 14.06 -44.29
N ALA A 151 -20.62 12.90 -44.06
CA ALA A 151 -21.30 11.61 -44.07
C ALA A 151 -22.41 11.53 -43.01
N LEU A 152 -22.17 12.06 -41.80
CA LEU A 152 -23.17 12.11 -40.73
C LEU A 152 -24.39 12.95 -41.12
N GLU A 153 -24.16 14.18 -41.60
CA GLU A 153 -25.25 15.08 -41.98
C GLU A 153 -26.04 14.53 -43.18
N ALA A 154 -25.37 13.91 -44.16
CA ALA A 154 -26.02 13.22 -45.28
C ALA A 154 -26.91 12.06 -44.81
N LEU A 155 -26.41 11.18 -43.92
CA LEU A 155 -27.19 10.07 -43.38
C LEU A 155 -28.37 10.53 -42.51
N MET A 156 -28.19 11.58 -41.70
CA MET A 156 -29.27 12.16 -40.89
C MET A 156 -30.36 12.81 -41.74
N ALA A 157 -29.96 13.51 -42.81
CA ALA A 157 -30.90 14.11 -43.76
C ALA A 157 -31.74 13.03 -44.46
N GLU A 158 -31.11 11.93 -44.87
CA GLU A 158 -31.79 10.83 -45.56
C GLU A 158 -32.72 10.02 -44.65
N GLU A 159 -32.29 9.75 -43.40
CA GLU A 159 -33.15 9.09 -42.39
C GLU A 159 -34.40 9.93 -42.06
N LYS A 160 -34.29 11.27 -42.19
CA LYS A 160 -35.40 12.19 -41.98
C LYS A 160 -36.22 12.47 -43.25
N SER A 161 -35.69 12.28 -44.45
CA SER A 161 -36.43 12.52 -45.71
C SER A 161 -37.23 11.29 -46.12
N SER A 162 -36.67 10.09 -45.95
CA SER A 162 -37.18 8.86 -46.56
C SER A 162 -38.31 8.19 -45.75
N PRO A 163 -39.43 7.78 -46.39
CA PRO A 163 -40.53 7.09 -45.73
C PRO A 163 -40.20 5.62 -45.40
N GLU A 164 -39.35 4.96 -46.20
CA GLU A 164 -38.91 3.57 -46.00
C GLU A 164 -38.02 3.39 -44.76
N LEU A 165 -37.33 4.45 -44.31
CA LEU A 165 -36.50 4.42 -43.11
C LEU A 165 -37.27 4.79 -41.82
N LYS A 166 -38.35 5.58 -41.91
CA LYS A 166 -39.19 6.05 -40.78
C LYS A 166 -40.18 5.02 -40.20
N GLY A 167 -40.32 3.85 -40.82
CA GLY A 167 -41.27 2.81 -40.39
C GLY A 167 -40.90 2.15 -39.06
N LEU A 168 -41.25 2.79 -37.95
CA LEU A 168 -41.22 2.24 -36.61
C LEU A 168 -42.51 2.70 -35.91
N THR A 169 -43.64 2.04 -36.16
CA THR A 169 -44.63 1.85 -35.10
C THR A 169 -45.74 0.83 -35.35
N ASP A 170 -46.18 0.46 -36.56
CA ASP A 170 -47.37 -0.41 -36.65
C ASP A 170 -47.32 -1.50 -37.73
N THR A 171 -47.31 -2.74 -37.23
CA THR A 171 -47.83 -4.00 -37.80
C THR A 171 -47.70 -4.33 -39.30
N SER A 172 -47.02 -5.47 -39.51
CA SER A 172 -47.28 -6.55 -40.49
C SER A 172 -46.58 -6.53 -41.87
N SER A 173 -45.92 -7.67 -42.14
CA SER A 173 -45.26 -8.15 -43.37
C SER A 173 -43.97 -7.41 -43.76
N SER A 174 -42.79 -8.02 -43.58
CA SER A 174 -42.17 -9.08 -44.40
C SER A 174 -41.22 -8.43 -45.42
N GLU A 175 -39.93 -8.79 -45.30
CA GLU A 175 -38.78 -8.36 -46.11
C GLU A 175 -38.22 -6.96 -45.76
N GLU A 176 -37.14 -6.98 -44.98
CA GLU A 176 -36.24 -5.84 -44.79
C GLU A 176 -35.75 -5.38 -46.16
N SER A 177 -36.18 -4.21 -46.65
CA SER A 177 -35.81 -3.76 -48.00
C SER A 177 -34.30 -3.73 -48.15
N THR A 178 -33.79 -4.17 -49.31
CA THR A 178 -32.34 -4.21 -49.61
C THR A 178 -31.69 -2.84 -49.40
N TYR A 179 -32.42 -1.75 -49.67
CA TYR A 179 -32.00 -0.39 -49.40
C TYR A 179 -31.84 -0.09 -47.90
N ARG A 180 -32.80 -0.47 -47.06
CA ARG A 180 -32.74 -0.25 -45.60
C ARG A 180 -31.58 -0.99 -44.96
N SER A 181 -31.33 -2.24 -45.34
CA SER A 181 -30.18 -3.01 -44.83
C SER A 181 -28.84 -2.42 -45.30
N ALA A 182 -28.76 -1.99 -46.56
CA ALA A 182 -27.59 -1.32 -47.13
C ALA A 182 -27.31 0.05 -46.45
N PHE A 183 -28.34 0.79 -46.08
CA PHE A 183 -28.25 2.03 -45.31
C PHE A 183 -27.74 1.78 -43.89
N LEU A 184 -28.33 0.82 -43.17
CA LEU A 184 -27.91 0.46 -41.81
C LEU A 184 -26.46 -0.03 -41.77
N LYS A 185 -25.99 -0.72 -42.81
CA LYS A 185 -24.60 -1.13 -42.95
C LYS A 185 -23.66 0.09 -43.01
N ARG A 186 -23.98 1.10 -43.81
CA ARG A 186 -23.20 2.35 -43.90
C ARG A 186 -23.28 3.22 -42.64
N LYS A 187 -24.42 3.19 -41.96
CA LYS A 187 -24.56 3.78 -40.62
C LYS A 187 -23.67 3.04 -39.59
N SER A 188 -23.51 1.73 -39.71
CA SER A 188 -22.59 0.93 -38.88
C SER A 188 -21.13 1.27 -39.15
N THR A 189 -20.72 1.36 -40.42
CA THR A 189 -19.34 1.72 -40.78
C THR A 189 -18.98 3.14 -40.33
N LEU A 190 -19.93 4.09 -40.40
CA LEU A 190 -19.73 5.42 -39.81
C LEU A 190 -19.51 5.36 -38.28
N VAL A 191 -20.29 4.53 -37.57
CA VAL A 191 -20.13 4.33 -36.11
C VAL A 191 -18.76 3.71 -35.79
N GLU A 192 -18.29 2.77 -36.61
CA GLU A 192 -16.96 2.16 -36.48
C GLU A 192 -15.85 3.19 -36.66
N GLN A 193 -15.89 4.00 -37.74
CA GLN A 193 -14.93 5.08 -37.97
C GLN A 193 -14.93 6.14 -36.84
N LEU A 194 -16.11 6.51 -36.33
CA LEU A 194 -16.21 7.41 -35.17
C LEU A 194 -15.60 6.79 -33.90
N THR A 195 -15.78 5.47 -33.72
CA THR A 195 -15.19 4.74 -32.59
C THR A 195 -13.67 4.72 -32.68
N GLU A 196 -13.12 4.50 -33.87
CA GLU A 196 -11.67 4.56 -34.12
C GLU A 196 -11.09 5.94 -33.81
N ILE A 197 -11.77 7.02 -34.23
CA ILE A 197 -11.35 8.40 -33.93
C ILE A 197 -11.31 8.65 -32.42
N VAL A 198 -12.30 8.16 -31.68
CA VAL A 198 -12.33 8.31 -30.23
C VAL A 198 -11.19 7.53 -29.57
N GLN A 199 -10.95 6.28 -29.99
CA GLN A 199 -9.94 5.40 -29.39
C GLN A 199 -8.50 5.76 -29.77
N HIS A 200 -8.31 6.60 -30.80
CA HIS A 200 -6.98 6.94 -31.29
C HIS A 200 -6.11 7.62 -30.19
N PRO A 201 -4.88 7.14 -29.90
CA PRO A 201 -4.06 7.64 -28.79
C PRO A 201 -3.70 9.13 -28.89
N SER A 202 -3.57 9.66 -30.11
CA SER A 202 -3.25 11.07 -30.38
C SER A 202 -4.48 11.96 -30.62
N ALA A 203 -5.69 11.41 -30.52
CA ALA A 203 -6.92 12.18 -30.73
C ALA A 203 -6.95 13.39 -29.79
N LYS A 204 -7.02 14.59 -30.36
CA LYS A 204 -7.15 15.80 -29.57
C LYS A 204 -8.47 15.73 -28.81
N THR A 205 -8.49 16.23 -27.58
CA THR A 205 -9.69 16.27 -26.74
C THR A 205 -10.91 16.88 -27.45
N VAL A 206 -10.69 17.80 -28.39
CA VAL A 206 -11.74 18.40 -29.23
C VAL A 206 -12.32 17.42 -30.26
N GLU A 207 -11.46 16.68 -30.97
CA GLU A 207 -11.86 15.68 -31.98
C GLU A 207 -12.63 14.53 -31.32
N MET A 208 -12.14 14.06 -30.17
CA MET A 208 -12.81 13.05 -29.35
C MET A 208 -14.24 13.48 -28.95
N LYS A 209 -14.40 14.72 -28.44
CA LYS A 209 -15.72 15.26 -28.06
C LYS A 209 -16.66 15.37 -29.25
N LYS A 210 -16.13 15.82 -30.39
CA LYS A 210 -16.91 15.95 -31.62
C LYS A 210 -17.41 14.58 -32.10
N ALA A 211 -16.53 13.58 -32.13
CA ALA A 211 -16.89 12.22 -32.50
C ALA A 211 -17.95 11.60 -31.54
N LEU A 212 -17.83 11.83 -30.24
CA LEU A 212 -18.83 11.40 -29.25
C LEU A 212 -20.18 12.10 -29.45
N ALA A 213 -20.18 13.42 -29.72
CA ALA A 213 -21.40 14.16 -30.03
C ALA A 213 -22.07 13.64 -31.32
N SER A 214 -21.28 13.27 -32.33
CA SER A 214 -21.76 12.62 -33.55
C SER A 214 -22.40 11.25 -33.27
N LEU A 215 -21.82 10.43 -32.39
CA LEU A 215 -22.41 9.17 -31.97
C LEU A 215 -23.74 9.35 -31.21
N ILE A 216 -23.84 10.40 -30.39
CA ILE A 216 -25.09 10.75 -29.69
C ILE A 216 -26.17 11.15 -30.71
N LYS A 217 -25.84 11.99 -31.71
CA LYS A 217 -26.74 12.36 -32.81
C LYS A 217 -27.26 11.13 -33.58
N LEU A 218 -26.43 10.10 -33.76
CA LEU A 218 -26.80 8.84 -34.41
C LEU A 218 -27.72 7.93 -33.56
N GLY A 219 -28.10 8.35 -32.34
CA GLY A 219 -28.90 7.58 -31.40
C GLY A 219 -28.10 6.52 -30.63
N LYS A 220 -26.76 6.56 -30.68
CA LYS A 220 -25.85 5.63 -30.00
C LYS A 220 -25.31 6.18 -28.67
N GLY A 221 -26.15 6.90 -27.91
CA GLY A 221 -25.78 7.54 -26.64
C GLY A 221 -25.14 6.59 -25.60
N PRO A 222 -25.77 5.46 -25.24
CA PRO A 222 -25.18 4.50 -24.29
C PRO A 222 -23.84 3.92 -24.74
N PHE A 223 -23.69 3.68 -26.05
CA PHE A 223 -22.45 3.18 -26.63
C PHE A 223 -21.34 4.25 -26.60
N ALA A 224 -21.67 5.50 -26.95
CA ALA A 224 -20.75 6.63 -26.84
C ALA A 224 -20.27 6.84 -25.40
N HIS A 225 -21.19 6.74 -24.43
CA HIS A 225 -20.84 6.84 -23.01
C HIS A 225 -19.91 5.70 -22.55
N GLN A 226 -20.17 4.47 -23.01
CA GLN A 226 -19.29 3.33 -22.72
C GLN A 226 -17.88 3.53 -23.29
N ILE A 227 -17.76 3.99 -24.55
CA ILE A 227 -16.45 4.26 -25.17
C ILE A 227 -15.69 5.35 -24.41
N LEU A 228 -16.38 6.42 -23.98
CA LEU A 228 -15.76 7.50 -23.19
C LEU A 228 -15.09 6.93 -21.92
N LEU A 229 -15.81 6.10 -21.17
CA LEU A 229 -15.28 5.50 -19.94
C LEU A 229 -14.11 4.53 -20.22
N GLU A 230 -14.19 3.74 -21.29
CA GLU A 230 -13.11 2.82 -21.68
C GLU A 230 -11.85 3.58 -22.14
N LEU A 231 -12.02 4.73 -22.79
CA LEU A 231 -10.92 5.63 -23.13
C LEU A 231 -10.25 6.20 -21.88
N TYR A 232 -11.01 6.68 -20.90
CA TYR A 232 -10.41 7.18 -19.64
C TYR A 232 -9.71 6.06 -18.87
N ARG A 233 -10.28 4.86 -18.86
CA ARG A 233 -9.65 3.67 -18.27
C ARG A 233 -8.34 3.31 -18.96
N SER A 234 -8.31 3.23 -20.29
CA SER A 234 -7.09 2.88 -21.01
C SER A 234 -5.99 3.93 -20.86
N ARG A 235 -6.33 5.22 -20.86
CA ARG A 235 -5.41 6.32 -20.55
C ARG A 235 -4.88 6.22 -19.12
N LEU A 236 -5.74 5.95 -18.16
CA LEU A 236 -5.36 5.78 -16.77
C LEU A 236 -4.38 4.61 -16.60
N ARG A 237 -4.68 3.45 -17.18
CA ARG A 237 -3.79 2.26 -17.11
C ARG A 237 -2.41 2.53 -17.69
N LYS A 238 -2.32 3.13 -18.89
CA LYS A 238 -1.03 3.50 -19.49
C LYS A 238 -0.23 4.45 -18.60
N ASN A 239 -0.89 5.46 -18.03
CA ASN A 239 -0.24 6.41 -17.13
C ASN A 239 0.25 5.73 -15.83
N ILE A 240 -0.51 4.77 -15.31
CA ILE A 240 -0.11 3.97 -14.14
C ILE A 240 1.10 3.09 -14.51
N GLU A 241 1.06 2.36 -15.62
CA GLU A 241 2.15 1.50 -16.09
C GLU A 241 3.47 2.25 -16.24
N VAL A 242 3.44 3.47 -16.79
CA VAL A 242 4.61 4.36 -16.88
C VAL A 242 5.07 4.85 -15.51
N PHE A 243 4.15 5.05 -14.57
CA PHE A 243 4.45 5.57 -13.24
C PHE A 243 4.95 4.48 -12.25
N LEU A 244 4.52 3.24 -12.39
CA LEU A 244 4.82 2.14 -11.46
C LEU A 244 6.31 1.92 -11.18
N PRO A 245 7.22 1.97 -12.18
CA PRO A 245 8.67 1.85 -11.93
C PRO A 245 9.22 2.92 -10.98
N SER A 246 8.53 4.06 -10.82
CA SER A 246 8.94 5.14 -9.90
C SER A 246 8.63 4.85 -8.42
N CYS A 247 7.91 3.75 -8.13
CA CYS A 247 7.53 3.35 -6.77
C CYS A 247 8.76 3.09 -5.87
N SER A 248 9.81 2.48 -6.41
CA SER A 248 11.03 2.17 -5.67
C SER A 248 11.91 3.40 -5.42
N LEU A 249 11.86 4.39 -6.32
CA LEU A 249 12.72 5.58 -6.28
C LEU A 249 12.23 6.62 -5.27
N CYS A 250 10.91 6.78 -5.11
CA CYS A 250 10.32 7.83 -4.29
C CYS A 250 9.14 7.33 -3.43
N PRO A 251 9.37 6.45 -2.44
CA PRO A 251 8.31 5.78 -1.69
C PRO A 251 7.43 6.75 -0.88
N LYS A 252 7.97 7.89 -0.43
CA LYS A 252 7.21 8.90 0.34
C LYS A 252 6.19 9.67 -0.51
N THR A 253 6.53 9.98 -1.76
CA THR A 253 5.66 10.79 -2.65
C THR A 253 4.80 9.92 -3.56
N PHE A 254 5.13 8.64 -3.70
CA PHE A 254 4.42 7.70 -4.55
C PHE A 254 2.93 7.56 -4.17
N PRO A 255 2.54 7.35 -2.90
CA PRO A 255 1.13 7.24 -2.52
C PRO A 255 0.29 8.43 -2.95
N GLY A 256 0.76 9.64 -2.68
CA GLY A 256 0.07 10.88 -3.03
C GLY A 256 -0.07 11.07 -4.55
N THR A 257 0.96 10.70 -5.31
CA THR A 257 0.98 10.85 -6.76
C THR A 257 0.07 9.82 -7.44
N LEU A 258 0.09 8.57 -6.97
CA LEU A 258 -0.81 7.53 -7.47
C LEU A 258 -2.28 7.89 -7.21
N CYS A 259 -2.60 8.32 -5.99
CA CYS A 259 -3.92 8.84 -5.66
C CYS A 259 -4.30 9.99 -6.60
N LYS A 260 -3.44 11.00 -6.75
CA LYS A 260 -3.71 12.13 -7.65
C LYS A 260 -4.02 11.65 -9.06
N LEU A 261 -3.27 10.70 -9.59
CA LEU A 261 -3.45 10.19 -10.95
C LEU A 261 -4.82 9.52 -11.15
N VAL A 262 -5.22 8.64 -10.24
CA VAL A 262 -6.51 7.92 -10.29
C VAL A 262 -7.67 8.89 -10.06
N PHE A 263 -7.65 9.63 -8.96
CA PHE A 263 -8.79 10.47 -8.57
C PHE A 263 -8.97 11.68 -9.50
N SER A 264 -7.89 12.24 -10.06
CA SER A 264 -8.01 13.29 -11.08
C SER A 264 -8.56 12.76 -12.41
N SER A 265 -8.23 11.53 -12.79
CA SER A 265 -8.81 10.87 -13.97
C SER A 265 -10.30 10.63 -13.77
N ILE A 266 -10.71 10.15 -12.58
CA ILE A 266 -12.13 9.99 -12.22
C ILE A 266 -12.87 11.34 -12.28
N SER A 267 -12.30 12.38 -11.66
CA SER A 267 -12.84 13.74 -11.68
C SER A 267 -13.02 14.27 -13.10
N THR A 268 -12.02 14.08 -13.95
CA THR A 268 -12.05 14.56 -15.34
C THR A 268 -13.08 13.80 -16.16
N ALA A 269 -13.12 12.47 -16.06
CA ALA A 269 -14.10 11.64 -16.76
C ALA A 269 -15.54 11.99 -16.35
N THR A 270 -15.76 12.27 -15.06
CA THR A 270 -17.07 12.65 -14.53
C THR A 270 -17.53 14.00 -15.08
N LYS A 271 -16.66 15.02 -15.04
CA LYS A 271 -16.96 16.34 -15.61
C LYS A 271 -17.24 16.28 -17.11
N GLU A 272 -16.44 15.53 -17.85
CA GLU A 272 -16.59 15.40 -19.29
C GLU A 272 -17.84 14.60 -19.67
N SER A 273 -18.20 13.57 -18.89
CA SER A 273 -19.48 12.87 -19.07
C SER A 273 -20.67 13.81 -18.89
N ILE A 274 -20.69 14.60 -17.80
CA ILE A 274 -21.77 15.58 -17.54
C ILE A 274 -21.85 16.63 -18.66
N LEU A 275 -20.70 17.09 -19.18
CA LEU A 275 -20.67 18.08 -20.26
C LEU A 275 -21.21 17.55 -21.60
N ILE A 276 -20.95 16.28 -21.92
CA ILE A 276 -21.30 15.69 -23.23
C ILE A 276 -22.71 15.07 -23.21
N PHE A 277 -23.09 14.41 -22.11
CA PHE A 277 -24.32 13.63 -22.01
C PHE A 277 -25.40 14.31 -21.15
N GLY A 278 -25.08 15.41 -20.48
CA GLY A 278 -25.97 16.08 -19.54
C GLY A 278 -26.13 15.32 -18.22
N ASP A 279 -27.05 15.79 -17.38
CA ASP A 279 -27.34 15.23 -16.06
C ASP A 279 -28.42 14.13 -16.14
N ASP A 280 -28.19 13.13 -17.00
CA ASP A 280 -29.08 11.96 -17.10
C ASP A 280 -28.76 10.96 -15.97
N PRO A 281 -29.74 10.54 -15.15
CA PRO A 281 -29.53 9.55 -14.09
C PRO A 281 -28.93 8.22 -14.58
N VAL A 282 -29.19 7.82 -15.84
CA VAL A 282 -28.67 6.57 -16.41
C VAL A 282 -27.16 6.66 -16.62
N TYR A 283 -26.68 7.77 -17.18
CA TYR A 283 -25.25 7.97 -17.45
C TYR A 283 -24.49 8.26 -16.15
N THR A 284 -25.03 9.10 -15.27
CA THR A 284 -24.42 9.38 -13.96
C THR A 284 -24.28 8.11 -13.11
N SER A 285 -25.30 7.25 -13.05
CA SER A 285 -25.19 5.96 -12.35
C SER A 285 -24.09 5.06 -12.94
N ARG A 286 -23.86 5.12 -14.26
CA ARG A 286 -22.81 4.33 -14.91
C ARG A 286 -21.42 4.89 -14.64
N VAL A 287 -21.27 6.22 -14.55
CA VAL A 287 -20.03 6.87 -14.10
C VAL A 287 -19.70 6.48 -12.66
N VAL A 288 -20.69 6.44 -11.77
CA VAL A 288 -20.50 5.97 -10.38
C VAL A 288 -19.96 4.54 -10.37
N GLN A 289 -20.62 3.60 -11.06
CA GLN A 289 -20.15 2.20 -11.15
C GLN A 289 -18.73 2.09 -11.70
N TRP A 290 -18.41 2.88 -12.72
CA TRP A 290 -17.05 2.92 -13.27
C TRP A 290 -16.03 3.43 -12.24
N ALA A 291 -16.36 4.52 -11.52
CA ALA A 291 -15.49 5.05 -10.46
C ALA A 291 -15.29 4.04 -9.32
N GLU A 292 -16.32 3.27 -8.96
CA GLU A 292 -16.21 2.18 -7.98
C GLU A 292 -15.21 1.11 -8.45
N TRP A 293 -15.29 0.66 -9.70
CA TRP A 293 -14.34 -0.31 -10.27
C TRP A 293 -12.91 0.21 -10.36
N GLU A 294 -12.74 1.50 -10.67
CA GLU A 294 -11.41 2.11 -10.68
C GLU A 294 -10.84 2.24 -9.25
N ILE A 295 -11.67 2.49 -8.24
CA ILE A 295 -11.25 2.45 -6.83
C ILE A 295 -10.86 1.03 -6.39
N GLU A 296 -11.63 0.01 -6.76
CA GLU A 296 -11.27 -1.38 -6.49
C GLU A 296 -9.92 -1.75 -7.13
N SER A 297 -9.70 -1.29 -8.36
CA SER A 297 -8.43 -1.49 -9.07
C SER A 297 -7.29 -0.73 -8.41
N PHE A 298 -7.52 0.49 -7.95
CA PHE A 298 -6.57 1.26 -7.17
C PHE A 298 -6.19 0.57 -5.86
N VAL A 299 -7.15 0.04 -5.10
CA VAL A 299 -6.85 -0.64 -3.83
C VAL A 299 -6.01 -1.90 -4.06
N ARG A 300 -6.28 -2.67 -5.12
CA ARG A 300 -5.43 -3.80 -5.53
C ARG A 300 -4.01 -3.33 -5.84
N LEU A 301 -3.89 -2.26 -6.62
CA LEU A 301 -2.60 -1.69 -6.99
C LEU A 301 -1.79 -1.20 -5.78
N VAL A 302 -2.45 -0.58 -4.80
CA VAL A 302 -1.82 -0.18 -3.53
C VAL A 302 -1.27 -1.40 -2.80
N LYS A 303 -2.04 -2.49 -2.73
CA LYS A 303 -1.59 -3.72 -2.06
C LYS A 303 -0.40 -4.36 -2.77
N ASP A 304 -0.43 -4.42 -4.10
CA ASP A 304 0.61 -5.08 -4.90
C ASP A 304 1.95 -4.31 -4.92
N ASN A 305 1.90 -2.99 -4.71
CA ASN A 305 3.08 -2.11 -4.74
C ASN A 305 3.47 -1.56 -3.36
N ALA A 306 2.77 -1.97 -2.30
CA ALA A 306 3.11 -1.57 -0.95
C ALA A 306 4.43 -2.22 -0.51
N PRO A 307 5.20 -1.56 0.38
CA PRO A 307 6.29 -2.24 1.07
C PRO A 307 5.77 -3.45 1.85
N SER A 308 6.64 -4.44 2.07
CA SER A 308 6.29 -5.64 2.83
C SER A 308 5.67 -5.25 4.19
N PRO A 309 4.52 -5.83 4.58
CA PRO A 309 3.77 -5.39 5.75
C PRO A 309 4.51 -5.58 7.08
N ASP A 310 5.61 -6.34 7.11
CA ASP A 310 6.49 -6.50 8.27
C ASP A 310 7.50 -5.33 8.46
N THR A 311 7.60 -4.41 7.50
CA THR A 311 8.55 -3.29 7.51
C THR A 311 8.01 -2.07 8.27
N VAL A 312 8.89 -1.20 8.80
CA VAL A 312 8.47 0.02 9.53
C VAL A 312 7.66 0.89 8.57
N SER A 313 8.19 1.12 7.37
CA SER A 313 7.61 2.01 6.37
C SER A 313 6.24 1.58 5.85
N ALA A 314 5.79 0.35 6.11
CA ALA A 314 4.47 -0.11 5.69
C ALA A 314 3.33 0.61 6.40
N LEU A 315 3.48 0.91 7.69
CA LEU A 315 2.45 1.62 8.43
C LEU A 315 2.36 3.09 7.96
N ASP A 316 3.50 3.76 7.82
CA ASP A 316 3.57 5.11 7.23
C ASP A 316 2.98 5.15 5.82
N ALA A 317 3.33 4.20 4.95
CA ALA A 317 2.79 4.13 3.59
C ALA A 317 1.25 3.95 3.59
N ALA A 318 0.74 2.98 4.37
CA ALA A 318 -0.71 2.73 4.48
C ALA A 318 -1.46 3.96 5.01
N SER A 319 -0.88 4.61 6.02
CA SER A 319 -1.38 5.84 6.62
C SER A 319 -1.45 6.99 5.60
N ASN A 320 -0.38 7.20 4.82
CA ASN A 320 -0.34 8.20 3.75
C ASN A 320 -1.33 7.90 2.62
N TYR A 321 -1.54 6.63 2.26
CA TYR A 321 -2.57 6.24 1.30
C TYR A 321 -3.97 6.64 1.78
N ILE A 322 -4.31 6.35 3.04
CA ILE A 322 -5.61 6.74 3.63
C ILE A 322 -5.79 8.26 3.57
N GLN A 323 -4.78 9.01 4.02
CA GLN A 323 -4.85 10.48 4.03
C GLN A 323 -5.05 11.04 2.62
N ALA A 324 -4.22 10.62 1.66
CA ALA A 324 -4.28 11.13 0.30
C ALA A 324 -5.60 10.76 -0.38
N SER A 325 -6.01 9.49 -0.29
CA SER A 325 -7.22 9.00 -0.94
C SER A 325 -8.49 9.63 -0.38
N LEU A 326 -8.63 9.78 0.94
CA LEU A 326 -9.76 10.49 1.55
C LEU A 326 -9.79 11.98 1.20
N ALA A 327 -8.64 12.64 1.13
CA ALA A 327 -8.55 14.03 0.68
C ALA A 327 -9.02 14.20 -0.78
N PHE A 328 -8.76 13.24 -1.65
CA PHE A 328 -9.30 13.27 -3.01
C PHE A 328 -10.77 12.88 -3.08
N CYS A 329 -11.25 11.95 -2.24
CA CYS A 329 -12.67 11.64 -2.14
C CYS A 329 -13.50 12.89 -1.78
N SER A 330 -13.07 13.69 -0.79
CA SER A 330 -13.78 14.92 -0.42
C SER A 330 -13.82 15.95 -1.57
N MET A 331 -12.80 15.98 -2.43
CA MET A 331 -12.78 16.82 -3.63
C MET A 331 -13.70 16.32 -4.76
N LEU A 332 -14.11 15.04 -4.72
CA LEU A 332 -15.05 14.44 -5.66
C LEU A 332 -16.52 14.58 -5.20
N GLU A 333 -16.77 14.76 -3.90
CA GLU A 333 -18.13 14.89 -3.35
C GLU A 333 -18.97 16.01 -4.00
N PRO A 334 -18.43 17.21 -4.33
CA PRO A 334 -19.18 18.25 -5.04
C PRO A 334 -19.64 17.85 -6.45
N GLN A 335 -19.03 16.81 -7.04
CA GLN A 335 -19.39 16.26 -8.35
C GLN A 335 -20.41 15.11 -8.23
N GLY A 336 -20.97 14.88 -7.03
CA GLY A 336 -21.94 13.82 -6.77
C GLY A 336 -21.33 12.45 -6.44
N LEU A 337 -19.99 12.34 -6.36
CA LEU A 337 -19.29 11.09 -6.11
C LEU A 337 -18.89 10.93 -4.64
N LYS A 338 -19.70 10.17 -3.87
CA LYS A 338 -19.45 9.88 -2.46
C LYS A 338 -18.73 8.54 -2.27
N LEU A 339 -17.42 8.51 -2.47
CA LEU A 339 -16.62 7.28 -2.53
C LEU A 339 -15.89 6.94 -1.22
N SER A 340 -15.87 7.84 -0.25
CA SER A 340 -15.12 7.71 1.02
C SER A 340 -15.46 6.42 1.79
N LYS A 341 -16.75 6.06 1.88
CA LYS A 341 -17.20 4.85 2.59
C LYS A 341 -16.74 3.58 1.90
N LEU A 342 -16.84 3.50 0.57
CA LEU A 342 -16.41 2.35 -0.22
C LEU A 342 -14.90 2.14 -0.06
N LEU A 343 -14.13 3.22 -0.23
CA LEU A 343 -12.68 3.22 -0.08
C LEU A 343 -12.24 2.68 1.29
N LEU A 344 -12.85 3.14 2.38
CA LEU A 344 -12.55 2.66 3.73
C LEU A 344 -12.85 1.17 3.93
N VAL A 345 -13.94 0.67 3.32
CA VAL A 345 -14.29 -0.76 3.36
C VAL A 345 -13.24 -1.61 2.62
N LEU A 346 -12.79 -1.15 1.46
CA LEU A 346 -11.82 -1.86 0.63
C LEU A 346 -10.40 -1.83 1.22
N LEU A 347 -9.98 -0.72 1.81
CA LEU A 347 -8.64 -0.59 2.41
C LEU A 347 -8.52 -1.27 3.79
N ARG A 348 -9.62 -1.46 4.51
CA ARG A 348 -9.59 -2.00 5.89
C ARG A 348 -8.82 -3.31 6.02
N PRO A 349 -9.01 -4.35 5.18
CA PRO A 349 -8.26 -5.60 5.32
C PRO A 349 -6.75 -5.41 5.20
N TYR A 350 -6.31 -4.58 4.25
CA TYR A 350 -4.90 -4.26 4.05
C TYR A 350 -4.30 -3.52 5.26
N ILE A 351 -5.03 -2.54 5.80
CA ILE A 351 -4.55 -1.75 6.95
C ILE A 351 -4.46 -2.61 8.21
N GLU A 352 -5.45 -3.46 8.47
CA GLU A 352 -5.42 -4.37 9.61
C GLU A 352 -4.31 -5.42 9.52
N GLU A 353 -3.99 -5.89 8.30
CA GLU A 353 -2.84 -6.76 8.04
C GLU A 353 -1.50 -6.05 8.34
N VAL A 354 -1.33 -4.82 7.85
CA VAL A 354 -0.14 -4.00 8.11
C VAL A 354 0.01 -3.71 9.61
N LEU A 355 -1.08 -3.36 10.29
CA LEU A 355 -1.08 -3.16 11.74
C LEU A 355 -0.68 -4.45 12.48
N GLU A 356 -1.31 -5.58 12.17
CA GLU A 356 -0.99 -6.86 12.81
C GLU A 356 0.50 -7.22 12.70
N LEU A 357 1.09 -7.05 11.52
CA LEU A 357 2.48 -7.41 11.25
C LEU A 357 3.47 -6.42 11.88
N ASN A 358 3.19 -5.11 11.82
CA ASN A 358 3.99 -4.10 12.52
C ASN A 358 3.97 -4.30 14.04
N PHE A 359 2.80 -4.58 14.62
CA PHE A 359 2.69 -4.83 16.06
C PHE A 359 3.35 -6.17 16.47
N ARG A 360 3.30 -7.19 15.62
CA ARG A 360 4.04 -8.44 15.86
C ARG A 360 5.55 -8.22 15.84
N ARG A 361 6.05 -7.37 14.95
CA ARG A 361 7.45 -6.96 14.95
C ARG A 361 7.79 -6.15 16.22
N ALA A 362 7.00 -5.16 16.57
CA ALA A 362 7.19 -4.38 17.79
C ALA A 362 7.24 -5.29 19.02
N ARG A 363 6.36 -6.28 19.09
CA ARG A 363 6.39 -7.32 20.14
C ARG A 363 7.72 -8.07 20.17
N ARG A 364 8.27 -8.49 19.02
CA ARG A 364 9.58 -9.16 18.98
C ARG A 364 10.68 -8.25 19.51
N LEU A 365 10.71 -6.99 19.10
CA LEU A 365 11.73 -6.02 19.54
C LEU A 365 11.65 -5.69 21.04
N ILE A 366 10.44 -5.64 21.61
CA ILE A 366 10.24 -5.43 23.05
C ILE A 366 10.70 -6.66 23.86
N LEU A 367 10.53 -7.87 23.32
CA LEU A 367 10.80 -9.13 24.03
C LEU A 367 12.25 -9.62 23.85
N ASP A 368 12.92 -9.28 22.75
CA ASP A 368 14.28 -9.71 22.44
C ASP A 368 15.30 -8.75 23.09
N VAL A 369 15.59 -8.98 24.37
CA VAL A 369 16.56 -8.20 25.15
C VAL A 369 18.00 -8.72 24.95
N THR A 370 18.18 -9.77 24.14
CA THR A 370 19.40 -10.61 24.16
C THR A 370 20.54 -10.18 23.25
N GLN A 371 20.40 -9.14 22.43
CA GLN A 371 21.52 -8.58 21.67
C GLN A 371 21.67 -7.08 21.92
N PRO A 372 22.77 -6.62 22.53
CA PRO A 372 23.20 -5.24 22.36
C PRO A 372 23.72 -5.11 20.93
N ASP A 373 22.82 -4.87 19.98
CA ASP A 373 23.23 -4.51 18.63
C ASP A 373 23.80 -3.10 18.66
N GLU A 374 25.08 -2.96 18.31
CA GLU A 374 25.78 -1.69 18.07
C GLU A 374 25.25 -0.93 16.82
N SER A 375 23.95 -1.02 16.50
CA SER A 375 23.40 -0.44 15.26
C SER A 375 22.06 0.28 15.38
N SER A 376 21.53 0.55 16.58
CA SER A 376 20.44 1.51 16.73
C SER A 376 20.92 2.75 17.49
N GLU A 377 21.29 3.77 16.73
CA GLU A 377 21.26 5.17 17.18
C GLU A 377 19.79 5.52 17.51
N LEU A 378 19.30 5.04 18.65
CA LEU A 378 18.00 5.42 19.20
C LEU A 378 18.08 6.90 19.59
N SER A 379 17.08 7.64 19.11
CA SER A 379 16.95 9.08 19.29
C SER A 379 16.92 9.43 20.78
N THR A 380 17.93 10.18 21.22
CA THR A 380 18.12 10.64 22.60
C THR A 380 17.17 11.80 22.95
N HIS A 381 15.86 11.64 22.77
CA HIS A 381 14.87 12.68 23.06
C HIS A 381 14.17 12.55 24.43
N LEU A 382 14.25 11.40 25.11
CA LEU A 382 13.53 11.18 26.39
C LEU A 382 14.33 11.55 27.67
N VAL A 383 15.44 12.27 27.56
CA VAL A 383 16.32 12.55 28.73
C VAL A 383 15.71 13.56 29.73
N SER A 384 14.61 14.25 29.42
CA SER A 384 14.21 15.42 30.22
C SER A 384 13.32 15.19 31.46
N PRO A 385 12.52 14.11 31.62
CA PRO A 385 11.82 13.86 32.89
C PRO A 385 12.55 12.86 33.81
N LEU A 386 13.40 12.00 33.26
CA LEU A 386 13.95 10.81 33.95
C LEU A 386 15.18 11.10 34.83
N SER A 387 15.74 12.31 34.79
CA SER A 387 17.01 12.67 35.44
C SER A 387 17.06 12.49 36.97
N ALA A 388 15.91 12.38 37.65
CA ALA A 388 15.89 12.25 39.12
C ALA A 388 16.00 10.80 39.63
N PHE A 389 15.64 9.79 38.82
CA PHE A 389 15.59 8.38 39.24
C PHE A 389 16.74 7.51 38.71
N VAL A 390 17.53 8.02 37.77
CA VAL A 390 18.62 7.30 37.08
C VAL A 390 19.89 7.16 37.94
N ALA A 391 19.97 7.81 39.10
CA ALA A 391 21.21 7.91 39.86
C ALA A 391 21.67 6.64 40.60
N SER A 392 20.92 5.53 40.61
CA SER A 392 21.35 4.35 41.40
C SER A 392 20.81 2.96 41.04
N SER A 393 20.19 2.74 39.86
CA SER A 393 19.73 1.40 39.46
C SER A 393 20.49 0.91 38.23
N ASP A 394 20.76 -0.40 38.19
CA ASP A 394 21.41 -1.08 37.07
C ASP A 394 20.80 -0.63 35.72
N ILE A 395 21.67 -0.15 34.83
CA ILE A 395 21.34 0.60 33.60
C ILE A 395 20.34 -0.17 32.70
N VAL A 396 20.32 -1.49 32.80
CA VAL A 396 19.56 -2.42 31.96
C VAL A 396 18.03 -2.41 32.23
N LEU A 397 17.59 -2.10 33.46
CA LEU A 397 16.15 -2.17 33.81
C LEU A 397 15.36 -0.96 33.31
N VAL A 398 15.93 0.24 33.47
CA VAL A 398 15.38 1.49 32.95
C VAL A 398 15.41 1.49 31.43
N ASP A 399 16.42 0.86 30.81
CA ASP A 399 16.52 0.69 29.35
C ASP A 399 15.32 -0.06 28.75
N SER A 400 14.76 -1.04 29.48
CA SER A 400 13.59 -1.80 28.99
C SER A 400 12.33 -0.96 28.82
N GLY A 401 12.09 -0.01 29.73
CA GLY A 401 10.93 0.88 29.69
C GLY A 401 11.09 1.99 28.66
N ILE A 402 12.30 2.53 28.52
CA ILE A 402 12.64 3.51 27.47
C ILE A 402 12.45 2.87 26.09
N ARG A 403 13.02 1.68 25.87
CA ARG A 403 12.86 0.94 24.61
C ARG A 403 11.41 0.65 24.27
N PHE A 404 10.59 0.28 25.25
CA PHE A 404 9.14 0.11 25.04
C PHE A 404 8.51 1.40 24.52
N MET A 405 8.81 2.54 25.15
CA MET A 405 8.27 3.82 24.72
C MET A 405 8.76 4.24 23.34
N ASP A 406 10.06 4.09 23.05
CA ASP A 406 10.64 4.43 21.74
C ASP A 406 9.93 3.67 20.61
N ILE A 407 9.69 2.37 20.79
CA ILE A 407 8.98 1.54 19.80
C ILE A 407 7.52 2.01 19.61
N ILE A 408 6.85 2.40 20.70
CA ILE A 408 5.48 2.91 20.63
C ILE A 408 5.43 4.28 19.95
N GLU A 409 6.36 5.17 20.27
CA GLU A 409 6.47 6.48 19.64
C GLU A 409 6.75 6.35 18.13
N ASP A 410 7.63 5.42 17.74
CA ASP A 410 7.93 5.11 16.35
C ASP A 410 6.68 4.67 15.57
N ILE A 411 5.80 3.87 16.21
CA ILE A 411 4.51 3.47 15.61
C ILE A 411 3.57 4.67 15.51
N LEU A 412 3.46 5.46 16.58
CA LEU A 412 2.52 6.57 16.67
C LEU A 412 2.83 7.71 15.70
N VAL A 413 4.11 8.02 15.48
CA VAL A 413 4.59 9.07 14.57
C VAL A 413 4.18 8.80 13.11
N GLN A 414 4.02 7.54 12.73
CA GLN A 414 3.63 7.15 11.37
C GLN A 414 2.13 7.32 11.07
N LEU A 415 1.32 7.56 12.10
CA LEU A 415 -0.12 7.66 11.97
C LEU A 415 -0.55 9.09 11.58
N THR A 416 -1.24 9.18 10.46
CA THR A 416 -1.83 10.42 9.95
C THR A 416 -3.17 10.67 10.64
N PRO A 417 -3.63 11.94 10.75
CA PRO A 417 -4.90 12.24 11.40
C PRO A 417 -6.12 11.46 10.85
N PRO A 418 -6.26 11.24 9.52
CA PRO A 418 -7.34 10.41 8.98
C PRO A 418 -7.21 8.92 9.36
N ALA A 419 -5.99 8.38 9.41
CA ALA A 419 -5.75 7.01 9.86
C ALA A 419 -6.15 6.84 11.33
N VAL A 420 -5.79 7.81 12.19
CA VAL A 420 -6.19 7.84 13.61
C VAL A 420 -7.71 7.88 13.76
N MET A 421 -8.41 8.69 12.95
CA MET A 421 -9.86 8.81 13.02
C MET A 421 -10.59 7.49 12.70
N HIS A 422 -10.09 6.71 11.74
CA HIS A 422 -10.77 5.52 11.24
C HIS A 422 -10.27 4.20 11.84
N PHE A 423 -9.01 4.14 12.27
CA PHE A 423 -8.34 2.93 12.75
C PHE A 423 -7.73 3.09 14.14
N GLY A 424 -7.97 4.23 14.80
CA GLY A 424 -7.42 4.54 16.12
C GLY A 424 -7.78 3.52 17.19
N GLY A 425 -9.02 3.02 17.22
CA GLY A 425 -9.43 1.97 18.15
C GLY A 425 -8.61 0.68 18.00
N SER A 426 -8.34 0.26 16.75
CA SER A 426 -7.49 -0.90 16.46
C SER A 426 -6.05 -0.68 16.93
N VAL A 427 -5.50 0.52 16.70
CA VAL A 427 -4.16 0.90 17.19
C VAL A 427 -4.10 0.85 18.72
N LEU A 428 -5.03 1.49 19.42
CA LEU A 428 -5.09 1.52 20.88
C LEU A 428 -5.19 0.11 21.47
N MET A 429 -6.04 -0.73 20.91
CA MET A 429 -6.18 -2.13 21.32
C MET A 429 -4.85 -2.89 21.21
N ARG A 430 -4.12 -2.72 20.11
CA ARG A 430 -2.83 -3.38 19.88
C ARG A 430 -1.73 -2.84 20.81
N ILE A 431 -1.71 -1.54 21.08
CA ILE A 431 -0.83 -0.94 22.10
C ILE A 431 -1.12 -1.55 23.48
N ALA A 432 -2.39 -1.69 23.87
CA ALA A 432 -2.75 -2.31 25.14
C ALA A 432 -2.31 -3.77 25.23
N GLN A 433 -2.37 -4.52 24.12
CA GLN A 433 -1.86 -5.89 24.05
C GLN A 433 -0.32 -5.94 24.20
N LEU A 434 0.42 -5.02 23.56
CA LEU A 434 1.86 -4.91 23.76
C LEU A 434 2.20 -4.60 25.21
N PHE A 435 1.48 -3.67 25.83
CA PHE A 435 1.67 -3.32 27.23
C PHE A 435 1.40 -4.51 28.17
N ASP A 436 0.33 -5.28 27.96
CA ASP A 436 0.07 -6.51 28.71
C ASP A 436 1.21 -7.55 28.56
N LYS A 437 1.77 -7.70 27.36
CA LYS A 437 2.94 -8.57 27.13
C LYS A 437 4.19 -8.06 27.83
N TYR A 438 4.44 -6.76 27.78
CA TYR A 438 5.54 -6.12 28.50
C TYR A 438 5.41 -6.32 30.01
N MET A 439 4.21 -6.09 30.59
CA MET A 439 3.93 -6.39 32.00
C MET A 439 4.19 -7.86 32.34
N GLY A 440 3.84 -8.78 31.44
CA GLY A 440 4.15 -10.21 31.60
C GLY A 440 5.65 -10.52 31.67
N VAL A 441 6.50 -9.80 30.93
CA VAL A 441 7.96 -9.91 31.06
C VAL A 441 8.42 -9.38 32.41
N LEU A 442 7.93 -8.21 32.82
CA LEU A 442 8.30 -7.62 34.12
C LEU A 442 7.93 -8.54 35.28
N ILE A 443 6.76 -9.19 35.24
CA ILE A 443 6.35 -10.19 36.24
C ILE A 443 7.35 -11.34 36.32
N LYS A 444 7.80 -11.88 35.17
CA LYS A 444 8.79 -12.97 35.11
C LYS A 444 10.19 -12.54 35.57
N SER A 445 10.49 -11.25 35.50
CA SER A 445 11.76 -10.67 35.97
C SER A 445 11.80 -10.44 37.49
N LEU A 446 10.65 -10.47 38.18
CA LEU A 446 10.59 -10.41 39.64
C LEU A 446 10.88 -11.78 40.28
N PRO A 447 11.53 -11.84 41.46
CA PRO A 447 11.89 -13.10 42.12
C PRO A 447 10.66 -13.97 42.49
N GLY A 448 10.72 -15.29 42.30
CA GLY A 448 9.62 -16.20 42.67
C GLY A 448 9.85 -16.93 44.00
N PRO A 449 8.81 -17.27 44.79
CA PRO A 449 8.95 -18.06 46.02
C PRO A 449 9.36 -19.53 45.79
N SER A 450 9.32 -20.02 44.55
CA SER A 450 9.66 -21.41 44.18
C SER A 450 11.04 -21.57 43.51
N ASP A 451 11.87 -20.51 43.48
CA ASP A 451 13.16 -20.57 42.80
C ASP A 451 14.23 -21.40 43.55
N ASP A 452 13.93 -21.92 44.74
CA ASP A 452 14.82 -22.82 45.51
C ASP A 452 14.58 -24.33 45.24
N ASP A 453 13.48 -24.70 44.58
CA ASP A 453 13.29 -26.08 44.08
C ASP A 453 13.79 -26.16 42.63
N ASN A 454 15.12 -26.14 42.49
CA ASN A 454 15.81 -26.47 41.24
C ASN A 454 15.55 -27.93 40.84
N LEU A 455 14.41 -28.18 40.19
CA LEU A 455 14.16 -29.36 39.39
C LEU A 455 13.83 -28.94 37.96
N THR A 456 14.89 -28.87 37.14
CA THR A 456 14.91 -29.42 35.78
C THR A 456 13.76 -29.08 34.81
N GLU A 457 13.18 -27.88 34.86
CA GLU A 457 12.26 -27.42 33.81
C GLU A 457 12.72 -26.08 33.23
N LEU A 458 12.71 -26.03 31.89
CA LEU A 458 13.09 -24.94 30.99
C LEU A 458 13.43 -23.61 31.68
N LYS A 459 14.72 -23.28 31.69
CA LYS A 459 15.15 -21.89 31.81
C LYS A 459 14.68 -21.18 30.53
N GLU A 460 13.42 -20.71 30.52
CA GLU A 460 13.07 -19.57 29.66
C GLU A 460 14.16 -18.53 29.92
N VAL A 461 14.79 -18.03 28.87
CA VAL A 461 15.84 -17.03 28.99
C VAL A 461 15.16 -15.78 29.55
N ILE A 462 15.16 -15.64 30.87
CA ILE A 462 14.69 -14.44 31.54
C ILE A 462 15.71 -13.36 31.15
N PRO A 463 15.27 -12.32 30.42
CA PRO A 463 16.19 -11.35 29.82
C PRO A 463 16.99 -10.58 30.87
N PHE A 464 16.38 -10.34 32.03
CA PHE A 464 17.00 -9.74 33.21
C PHE A 464 16.18 -10.11 34.45
N ARG A 465 16.84 -10.16 35.62
CA ARG A 465 16.19 -10.48 36.90
C ARG A 465 16.44 -9.33 37.88
N ALA A 466 15.37 -8.83 38.50
CA ALA A 466 15.46 -7.79 39.53
C ALA A 466 15.64 -8.45 40.90
N GLU A 467 16.88 -8.64 41.32
CA GLU A 467 17.18 -9.37 42.56
C GLU A 467 17.10 -8.47 43.80
N THR A 468 17.42 -7.19 43.66
CA THR A 468 17.38 -6.24 44.78
C THR A 468 16.03 -5.54 44.92
N ASP A 469 15.65 -5.16 46.15
CA ASP A 469 14.42 -4.39 46.40
C ASP A 469 14.43 -3.06 45.61
N ALA A 470 15.60 -2.44 45.43
CA ALA A 470 15.76 -1.23 44.64
C ALA A 470 15.46 -1.45 43.15
N GLU A 471 15.93 -2.55 42.56
CA GLU A 471 15.64 -2.93 41.17
C GLU A 471 14.17 -3.24 40.94
N GLN A 472 13.55 -3.99 41.86
CA GLN A 472 12.12 -4.32 41.78
C GLN A 472 11.24 -3.07 41.87
N LEU A 473 11.61 -2.13 42.74
CA LEU A 473 10.92 -0.84 42.86
C LEU A 473 11.16 0.07 41.65
N ALA A 474 12.36 0.05 41.05
CA ALA A 474 12.64 0.78 39.82
C ALA A 474 11.78 0.26 38.64
N LEU A 475 11.62 -1.06 38.51
CA LEU A 475 10.72 -1.67 37.52
C LEU A 475 9.26 -1.27 37.72
N LEU A 476 8.76 -1.35 38.95
CA LEU A 476 7.39 -0.98 39.27
C LEU A 476 7.15 0.52 39.04
N GLY A 477 8.10 1.37 39.45
CA GLY A 477 8.08 2.81 39.23
C GLY A 477 8.06 3.16 37.74
N MET A 478 8.94 2.54 36.94
CA MET A 478 8.95 2.71 35.48
C MET A 478 7.61 2.28 34.87
N ALA A 479 7.12 1.08 35.18
CA ALA A 479 5.85 0.59 34.66
C ALA A 479 4.67 1.53 34.99
N PHE A 480 4.67 2.11 36.19
CA PHE A 480 3.69 3.12 36.61
C PHE A 480 3.83 4.42 35.81
N THR A 481 5.05 4.93 35.62
CA THR A 481 5.30 6.15 34.84
C THR A 481 4.89 5.98 33.37
N ILE A 482 5.11 4.82 32.76
CA ILE A 482 4.57 4.51 31.42
C ILE A 482 3.05 4.57 31.41
N LEU A 483 2.40 3.92 32.38
CA LEU A 483 0.95 3.83 32.49
C LEU A 483 0.27 5.20 32.68
N ASP A 484 0.77 6.01 33.62
CA ASP A 484 0.06 7.22 34.05
C ASP A 484 0.47 8.47 33.26
N GLU A 485 1.74 8.55 32.84
CA GLU A 485 2.28 9.76 32.21
C GLU A 485 2.65 9.55 30.74
N LEU A 486 3.64 8.69 30.44
CA LEU A 486 4.29 8.67 29.13
C LEU A 486 3.36 8.19 28.01
N LEU A 487 2.72 7.04 28.21
CA LEU A 487 1.86 6.44 27.19
C LEU A 487 0.57 7.27 26.96
N PRO A 488 -0.14 7.74 28.00
CA PRO A 488 -1.25 8.67 27.82
C PRO A 488 -0.85 9.98 27.14
N HIS A 489 0.34 10.52 27.44
CA HIS A 489 0.84 11.73 26.81
C HIS A 489 1.08 11.53 25.30
N ALA A 490 1.81 10.48 24.92
CA ALA A 490 2.10 10.16 23.52
C ALA A 490 0.82 9.95 22.70
N VAL A 491 -0.14 9.19 23.24
CA VAL A 491 -1.45 8.97 22.60
C VAL A 491 -2.24 10.28 22.49
N LYS A 492 -2.25 11.10 23.55
CA LYS A 492 -2.96 12.39 23.53
C LYS A 492 -2.37 13.34 22.48
N MET A 493 -1.05 13.36 22.28
CA MET A 493 -0.42 14.18 21.24
C MET A 493 -0.97 13.83 19.86
N VAL A 494 -0.98 12.54 19.51
CA VAL A 494 -1.45 12.06 18.20
C VAL A 494 -2.96 12.29 18.00
N TRP A 495 -3.76 12.14 19.06
CA TRP A 495 -5.22 12.35 19.00
C TRP A 495 -5.66 13.82 19.12
N SER A 496 -4.81 14.70 19.67
CA SER A 496 -5.11 16.13 19.85
C SER A 496 -4.72 17.02 18.69
N LEU A 497 -3.85 16.53 17.77
CA LEU A 497 -3.50 17.18 16.50
C LEU A 497 -4.72 17.50 15.59
N LYS A 498 -5.90 17.04 16.00
CA LYS A 498 -7.23 17.35 15.46
C LYS A 498 -7.66 18.82 15.60
N LYS A 499 -7.07 19.63 16.49
CA LYS A 499 -7.66 20.94 16.87
C LYS A 499 -7.18 22.17 16.09
N GLU A 500 -6.12 22.10 15.30
CA GLU A 500 -5.56 23.30 14.64
C GLU A 500 -5.96 23.48 13.16
N GLY A 501 -6.74 22.57 12.58
CA GLY A 501 -7.14 22.64 11.17
C GLY A 501 -8.65 22.81 10.97
N LYS A 502 -9.12 24.06 10.85
CA LYS A 502 -10.43 24.53 10.37
C LYS A 502 -11.65 24.31 11.27
N GLU A 503 -12.11 25.43 11.83
CA GLU A 503 -13.53 25.73 12.05
C GLU A 503 -14.25 25.73 10.69
N SER A 504 -14.94 24.64 10.36
CA SER A 504 -15.97 24.65 9.32
C SER A 504 -17.12 23.73 9.72
N ASN A 505 -18.32 24.34 9.77
CA ASN A 505 -19.60 23.79 10.21
C ASN A 505 -19.97 22.42 9.60
N ASP A 506 -19.50 21.33 10.18
CA ASP A 506 -20.05 19.97 9.99
C ASP A 506 -20.13 19.25 11.35
N ASP A 507 -20.89 19.86 12.27
CA ASP A 507 -20.80 19.63 13.72
C ASP A 507 -21.52 18.38 14.24
N ILE A 508 -22.21 17.60 13.41
CA ILE A 508 -23.00 16.45 13.89
C ILE A 508 -22.25 15.11 13.73
N ALA A 509 -21.59 14.88 12.58
CA ALA A 509 -20.84 13.65 12.35
C ALA A 509 -19.47 13.65 13.05
N ALA A 510 -18.79 14.81 13.08
CA ALA A 510 -17.52 14.97 13.78
C ALA A 510 -17.68 14.81 15.31
N SER A 511 -18.81 15.29 15.85
CA SER A 511 -19.21 15.16 17.27
C SER A 511 -19.43 13.69 17.70
N ALA A 512 -20.14 12.92 16.89
CA ALA A 512 -20.37 11.49 17.14
C ALA A 512 -19.05 10.70 17.13
N ALA A 513 -18.17 10.94 16.14
CA ALA A 513 -16.85 10.31 16.08
C ALA A 513 -15.96 10.70 17.28
N THR A 514 -15.98 11.96 17.73
CA THR A 514 -15.26 12.37 18.96
C THR A 514 -15.80 11.70 20.23
N SER A 515 -17.10 11.44 20.30
CA SER A 515 -17.70 10.76 21.46
C SER A 515 -17.32 9.28 21.54
N SER A 516 -17.25 8.58 20.40
CA SER A 516 -16.78 7.18 20.31
C SER A 516 -15.32 7.05 20.74
N ILE A 517 -14.47 7.94 20.21
CA ILE A 517 -13.04 7.97 20.53
C ILE A 517 -12.79 8.24 22.03
N SER A 518 -13.62 9.06 22.67
CA SER A 518 -13.52 9.30 24.12
C SER A 518 -13.89 8.06 24.95
N GLY A 519 -14.86 7.25 24.49
CA GLY A 519 -15.19 5.97 25.10
C GLY A 519 -14.05 4.95 24.95
N GLU A 520 -13.54 4.80 23.73
CA GLU A 520 -12.40 3.91 23.42
C GLU A 520 -11.16 4.25 24.25
N LEU A 521 -10.84 5.53 24.42
CA LEU A 521 -9.69 5.97 25.23
C LEU A 521 -9.86 5.63 26.72
N LYS A 522 -11.09 5.73 27.26
CA LYS A 522 -11.38 5.35 28.66
C LYS A 522 -11.26 3.85 28.86
N ASP A 523 -11.82 3.06 27.95
CA ASP A 523 -11.73 1.60 27.99
C ASP A 523 -10.28 1.11 27.84
N TRP A 524 -9.52 1.77 26.95
CA TRP A 524 -8.09 1.54 26.79
C TRP A 524 -7.32 1.84 28.08
N LYS A 525 -7.54 2.99 28.73
CA LYS A 525 -6.90 3.31 30.03
C LYS A 525 -7.24 2.27 31.10
N ARG A 526 -8.48 1.78 31.14
CA ARG A 526 -8.88 0.70 32.06
C ARG A 526 -8.14 -0.60 31.78
N GLN A 527 -7.92 -0.95 30.51
CA GLN A 527 -7.15 -2.14 30.13
C GLN A 527 -5.68 -2.03 30.53
N LEU A 528 -5.05 -0.86 30.33
CA LEU A 528 -3.69 -0.62 30.78
C LEU A 528 -3.56 -0.74 32.31
N GLN A 529 -4.48 -0.12 33.04
CA GLN A 529 -4.53 -0.22 34.50
C GLN A 529 -4.63 -1.68 34.95
N HIS A 530 -5.51 -2.47 34.32
CA HIS A 530 -5.66 -3.88 34.64
C HIS A 530 -4.37 -4.69 34.41
N SER A 531 -3.63 -4.40 33.33
CA SER A 531 -2.34 -5.05 33.07
C SER A 531 -1.28 -4.70 34.13
N PHE A 532 -1.25 -3.43 34.57
CA PHE A 532 -0.34 -3.00 35.63
C PHE A 532 -0.74 -3.57 37.00
N ASP A 533 -2.03 -3.66 37.31
CA ASP A 533 -2.52 -4.24 38.57
C ASP A 533 -2.05 -5.69 38.73
N LYS A 534 -1.90 -6.46 37.64
CA LYS A 534 -1.31 -7.81 37.70
C LYS A 534 0.14 -7.79 38.19
N LEU A 535 0.94 -6.83 37.70
CA LEU A 535 2.34 -6.66 38.12
C LEU A 535 2.41 -6.23 39.59
N LYS A 536 1.60 -5.24 39.97
CA LYS A 536 1.48 -4.77 41.36
C LYS A 536 1.08 -5.90 42.30
N ASP A 537 0.04 -6.66 41.95
CA ASP A 537 -0.42 -7.81 42.74
C ASP A 537 0.67 -8.86 42.92
N HIS A 538 1.43 -9.16 41.86
CA HIS A 538 2.54 -10.11 41.92
C HIS A 538 3.64 -9.61 42.87
N PHE A 539 4.08 -8.37 42.71
CA PHE A 539 5.07 -7.73 43.58
C PHE A 539 4.62 -7.73 45.05
N CYS A 540 3.39 -7.28 45.33
CA CYS A 540 2.87 -7.22 46.70
C CYS A 540 2.78 -8.61 47.34
N ARG A 541 2.29 -9.62 46.60
CA ARG A 541 2.23 -11.01 47.12
C ARG A 541 3.60 -11.55 47.44
N GLN A 542 4.55 -11.37 46.52
CA GLN A 542 5.93 -11.81 46.71
C GLN A 542 6.59 -11.10 47.89
N TYR A 543 6.38 -9.79 48.02
CA TYR A 543 6.90 -8.99 49.12
C TYR A 543 6.34 -9.42 50.49
N VAL A 544 5.03 -9.67 50.56
CA VAL A 544 4.40 -10.20 51.78
C VAL A 544 4.94 -11.59 52.11
N LEU A 545 5.14 -12.46 51.13
CA LEU A 545 5.72 -13.79 51.34
C LEU A 545 7.17 -13.72 51.84
N SER A 546 8.02 -12.87 51.27
CA SER A 546 9.41 -12.69 51.71
C SER A 546 9.54 -12.01 53.08
N PHE A 547 8.52 -11.24 53.47
CA PHE A 547 8.41 -10.67 54.81
C PHE A 547 8.02 -11.73 55.85
N ILE A 548 7.04 -12.59 55.54
CA ILE A 548 6.53 -13.61 56.46
C ILE A 548 7.49 -14.80 56.58
N TYR A 549 8.10 -15.22 55.47
CA TYR A 549 8.95 -16.40 55.39
C TYR A 549 10.39 -16.02 55.04
N SER A 550 11.36 -16.70 55.65
CA SER A 550 12.76 -16.62 55.23
C SER A 550 12.94 -17.42 53.93
N ARG A 551 14.05 -17.18 53.24
CA ARG A 551 14.45 -17.93 52.03
C ARG A 551 14.50 -19.45 52.27
N GLU A 552 14.71 -19.88 53.52
CA GLU A 552 14.74 -21.28 53.95
C GLU A 552 13.36 -21.84 54.36
N GLY A 553 12.27 -21.11 54.08
CA GLY A 553 10.90 -21.52 54.40
C GLY A 553 10.51 -21.41 55.89
N LYS A 554 11.38 -20.85 56.74
CA LYS A 554 11.09 -20.62 58.16
C LYS A 554 10.30 -19.33 58.34
N THR A 555 9.30 -19.32 59.22
CA THR A 555 8.55 -18.09 59.54
C THR A 555 9.49 -17.07 60.19
N ARG A 556 9.70 -15.93 59.52
CA ARG A 556 10.42 -14.77 60.07
C ARG A 556 9.63 -14.08 61.18
N LEU A 557 8.30 -14.18 61.13
CA LEU A 557 7.41 -13.66 62.16
C LEU A 557 7.10 -14.79 63.16
N ASN A 558 7.65 -14.68 64.36
CA ASN A 558 7.32 -15.54 65.49
C ASN A 558 6.82 -14.66 66.65
N ALA A 559 5.86 -15.15 67.42
CA ALA A 559 5.35 -14.47 68.62
C ALA A 559 6.48 -14.09 69.59
N GLN A 560 7.56 -14.89 69.64
CA GLN A 560 8.77 -14.63 70.42
C GLN A 560 9.43 -13.28 70.12
N ILE A 561 9.28 -12.71 68.93
CA ILE A 561 9.87 -11.40 68.55
C ILE A 561 9.22 -10.25 69.33
N TYR A 562 7.98 -10.42 69.79
CA TYR A 562 7.29 -9.46 70.65
C TYR A 562 7.58 -9.68 72.15
N PHE A 563 8.18 -10.82 72.52
CA PHE A 563 8.47 -11.20 73.90
C PHE A 563 9.97 -11.12 74.25
N ASP A 564 10.87 -11.36 73.30
CA ASP A 564 12.32 -11.35 73.49
C ASP A 564 12.88 -9.94 73.20
N GLY A 565 12.94 -9.12 74.25
CA GLY A 565 13.62 -7.82 74.22
C GLY A 565 15.15 -7.90 74.39
N ASP A 566 15.77 -9.08 74.26
CA ASP A 566 17.17 -9.32 74.63
C ASP A 566 17.86 -10.38 73.74
N GLY A 567 17.79 -10.19 72.42
CA GLY A 567 18.64 -10.90 71.45
C GLY A 567 19.80 -10.03 71.02
N GLU A 568 21.04 -10.54 71.10
CA GLU A 568 22.33 -9.83 70.93
C GLU A 568 22.62 -9.19 69.56
N ASP A 569 21.63 -8.84 68.74
CA ASP A 569 21.80 -8.13 67.47
C ASP A 569 21.28 -6.68 67.52
N LEU A 570 21.53 -6.00 68.65
CA LEU A 570 21.18 -4.59 68.82
C LEU A 570 22.30 -3.66 68.34
N ILE A 571 22.31 -3.37 67.03
CA ILE A 571 22.63 -2.01 66.58
C ILE A 571 21.43 -1.13 66.96
N ARG A 572 21.33 -0.80 68.25
CA ARG A 572 20.35 0.14 68.81
C ARG A 572 20.85 1.58 68.61
N SER A 573 20.97 2.01 67.36
CA SER A 573 21.28 3.42 67.03
C SER A 573 20.41 4.03 65.92
N SER A 574 19.45 3.31 65.37
CA SER A 574 18.41 3.88 64.50
C SER A 574 17.04 3.40 64.93
N GLU A 575 16.07 4.32 65.02
CA GLU A 575 14.65 3.97 65.09
C GLU A 575 14.32 2.96 63.98
N PRO A 576 13.45 1.97 64.21
CA PRO A 576 13.08 1.02 63.17
C PRO A 576 12.39 1.78 62.03
N LEU A 577 13.12 1.99 60.95
CA LEU A 577 12.59 2.59 59.74
C LEU A 577 11.68 1.59 59.02
N PRO A 578 10.58 2.04 58.39
CA PRO A 578 9.74 1.17 57.57
C PRO A 578 10.57 0.57 56.43
N SER A 579 10.18 -0.57 55.87
CA SER A 579 10.99 -1.17 54.79
C SER A 579 10.99 -0.34 53.52
N LEU A 580 11.98 -0.57 52.64
CA LEU A 580 12.29 0.29 51.50
C LEU A 580 11.08 0.59 50.58
N PRO A 581 10.17 -0.37 50.27
CA PRO A 581 8.95 -0.07 49.52
C PRO A 581 8.03 0.96 50.20
N PHE A 582 7.91 0.93 51.53
CA PHE A 582 7.10 1.89 52.29
C PHE A 582 7.78 3.25 52.49
N GLN A 583 9.09 3.32 52.27
CA GLN A 583 9.84 4.59 52.26
C GLN A 583 9.79 5.27 50.90
N VAL A 584 9.80 4.50 49.80
CA VAL A 584 10.08 5.01 48.45
C VAL A 584 8.83 5.10 47.56
N LEU A 585 7.82 4.24 47.74
CA LEU A 585 6.62 4.29 46.92
C LEU A 585 5.59 5.31 47.47
N PRO A 586 5.05 6.19 46.61
CA PRO A 586 3.86 6.96 46.96
C PRO A 586 2.72 6.01 47.35
N TRP A 587 1.90 6.43 48.33
CA TRP A 587 0.73 5.66 48.77
C TRP A 587 -0.17 5.22 47.61
N SER A 588 -0.25 6.00 46.52
CA SER A 588 -1.04 5.72 45.31
C SER A 588 -0.54 4.56 44.44
N ILE A 589 0.70 4.10 44.63
CA ILE A 589 1.25 2.94 43.89
C ILE A 589 0.99 1.65 44.68
N LEU A 590 0.99 1.72 46.01
CA LEU A 590 0.77 0.58 46.92
C LEU A 590 -0.70 0.35 47.28
N PHE A 591 -1.51 1.42 47.31
CA PHE A 591 -2.94 1.44 47.65
C PHE A 591 -3.73 2.17 46.57
#